data_AF-A0A971VKA0-F1
#
_entry.id   AF-A0A971VKA0-F1
#
_cell.length_a   1.000
_cell.length_b   1.000
_cell.length_c   1.000
_cell.angle_alpha   90.00
_cell.angle_beta   90.00
_cell.angle_gamma   90.00
#
_symmetry.space_group_name_H-M   'P 1'
#
loop_
_entity.id
_entity.type
_entity.pdbx_description
1 polymer ?
#
loop_
_entity_poly.entity_id
_entity_poly.type
_entity_poly.pdbx_seq_one_letter_code
_entity_poly.pdbx_strand_id
1 'polypeptide(L)'
;MKKAILVTVFVFAILLFTILLFAGCMKSQDKALKQLEEDEIRPASSIVITEEEARKLNEKLPVTLYFSNQEGTRLINEIHYISIEEAKQGTEQLASVLVKELIKGPSNSELKPTIPEGASLRSPVKVEGRTAIVDMTKEFVDNHQGGKDAEEITIFSVVNTLTELKDIETVKFLINGKEQKEFKGNFRFDNAFPRNEALIDRKVSYTSMPGDGDSVTMQDENAEEASVDEIYDDDILED
;
A
#
# COMPACT_ATOMS: atom_id res chain seq x y z
N MET A 1 -51.78 21.30 -77.10
CA MET A 1 -52.27 20.56 -75.92
C MET A 1 -51.78 19.11 -75.88
N LYS A 2 -51.93 18.29 -76.94
CA LYS A 2 -51.50 16.86 -76.94
C LYS A 2 -49.99 16.62 -76.71
N LYS A 3 -49.11 17.50 -77.19
CA LYS A 3 -47.64 17.37 -77.03
C LYS A 3 -47.17 17.61 -75.58
N ALA A 4 -47.80 18.53 -74.84
CA ALA A 4 -47.44 18.84 -73.46
C ALA A 4 -47.81 17.70 -72.50
N ILE A 5 -48.99 17.09 -72.70
CA ILE A 5 -49.46 15.95 -71.92
C ILE A 5 -48.56 14.72 -72.15
N LEU A 6 -48.13 14.49 -73.39
CA LEU A 6 -47.23 13.38 -73.73
C LEU A 6 -45.86 13.53 -73.05
N VAL A 7 -45.30 14.75 -73.00
CA VAL A 7 -44.02 15.01 -72.33
C VAL A 7 -44.13 14.81 -70.81
N THR A 8 -45.20 15.29 -70.17
CA THR A 8 -45.39 15.09 -68.72
C THR A 8 -45.58 13.62 -68.34
N VAL A 9 -46.29 12.84 -69.15
CA VAL A 9 -46.45 11.39 -68.92
C VAL A 9 -45.12 10.66 -69.09
N PHE A 10 -44.30 11.06 -70.07
CA PHE A 10 -42.99 10.47 -70.31
C PHE A 10 -42.00 10.77 -69.18
N VAL A 11 -41.99 11.99 -68.64
CA VAL A 11 -41.15 12.37 -67.48
C VAL A 11 -41.57 11.61 -66.22
N PHE A 12 -42.87 11.46 -65.96
CA PHE A 12 -43.36 10.69 -64.81
C PHE A 12 -43.06 9.20 -64.93
N ALA A 13 -43.12 8.63 -66.15
CA ALA A 13 -42.75 7.25 -66.41
C ALA A 13 -41.25 7.00 -66.22
N ILE A 14 -40.38 7.93 -66.64
CA ILE A 14 -38.93 7.85 -66.38
C ILE A 14 -38.65 7.94 -64.88
N LEU A 15 -39.33 8.83 -64.15
CA LEU A 15 -39.13 9.00 -62.71
C LEU A 15 -39.57 7.75 -61.93
N LEU A 16 -40.70 7.13 -62.30
CA LEU A 16 -41.13 5.83 -61.75
C LEU A 16 -40.17 4.69 -62.13
N PHE A 17 -39.65 4.68 -63.35
CA PHE A 17 -38.68 3.67 -63.80
C PHE A 17 -37.34 3.79 -63.07
N THR A 18 -36.88 5.00 -62.75
CA THR A 18 -35.67 5.21 -61.92
C THR A 18 -35.86 4.73 -60.48
N ILE A 19 -37.05 4.89 -59.90
CA ILE A 19 -37.35 4.39 -58.55
C ILE A 19 -37.40 2.85 -58.54
N LEU A 20 -37.91 2.22 -59.59
CA LEU A 20 -37.94 0.76 -59.75
C LEU A 20 -36.54 0.15 -59.98
N LEU A 21 -35.61 0.89 -60.59
CA LEU A 21 -34.21 0.47 -60.73
C LEU A 21 -33.42 0.53 -59.42
N PHE A 22 -33.80 1.39 -58.47
CA PHE A 22 -33.16 1.46 -57.14
C PHE A 22 -33.77 0.49 -56.10
N ALA A 23 -34.94 -0.10 -56.37
CA ALA A 23 -35.65 -0.97 -55.43
C ALA A 23 -35.60 -2.47 -55.77
N GLY A 24 -34.69 -2.90 -56.66
CA GLY A 24 -34.63 -4.27 -57.19
C GLY A 24 -33.34 -5.05 -56.89
N CYS A 25 -33.31 -5.71 -55.73
CA CYS A 25 -32.49 -6.89 -55.36
C CYS A 25 -30.95 -6.78 -55.26
N MET A 26 -30.45 -6.93 -54.02
CA MET A 26 -29.30 -7.80 -53.74
C MET A 26 -29.59 -8.68 -52.51
N LYS A 27 -30.23 -9.82 -52.76
CA LYS A 27 -30.33 -10.95 -51.83
C LYS A 27 -29.22 -11.94 -52.21
N SER A 28 -28.00 -11.72 -51.71
CA SER A 28 -26.98 -12.78 -51.49
C SER A 28 -25.65 -12.18 -51.03
N GLN A 29 -25.47 -11.99 -49.72
CA GLN A 29 -24.21 -12.33 -49.02
C GLN A 29 -24.40 -12.26 -47.49
N ASP A 30 -25.50 -12.82 -46.99
CA ASP A 30 -25.82 -12.88 -45.56
C ASP A 30 -25.12 -14.06 -44.84
N LYS A 31 -23.90 -14.43 -45.30
CA LYS A 31 -23.13 -15.57 -44.74
C LYS A 31 -21.63 -15.32 -44.56
N ALA A 32 -21.10 -14.14 -44.89
CA ALA A 32 -19.69 -13.80 -44.68
C ALA A 32 -19.45 -12.77 -43.57
N LEU A 33 -20.50 -12.09 -43.08
CA LEU A 33 -20.43 -11.11 -41.99
C LEU A 33 -21.12 -11.59 -40.69
N LYS A 34 -21.51 -12.87 -40.63
CA LYS A 34 -21.95 -13.54 -39.39
C LYS A 34 -20.90 -14.50 -38.82
N GLN A 35 -19.71 -14.55 -39.41
CA GLN A 35 -18.58 -15.37 -38.96
C GLN A 35 -17.38 -14.54 -38.47
N LEU A 36 -17.50 -13.22 -38.39
CA LEU A 36 -16.45 -12.33 -37.86
C LEU A 36 -16.89 -11.51 -36.64
N GLU A 37 -18.11 -11.72 -36.12
CA GLU A 37 -18.57 -11.15 -34.85
C GLU A 37 -18.75 -12.20 -33.73
N GLU A 38 -18.33 -13.45 -33.94
CA GLU A 38 -18.48 -14.52 -32.93
C GLU A 38 -17.16 -15.07 -32.36
N ASP A 39 -15.99 -14.52 -32.73
CA ASP A 39 -14.68 -15.10 -32.33
C ASP A 39 -13.75 -14.21 -31.48
N GLU A 40 -14.16 -13.01 -31.03
CA GLU A 40 -13.35 -12.22 -30.07
C GLU A 40 -14.17 -11.52 -28.98
N ILE A 41 -14.92 -12.25 -28.14
CA ILE A 41 -14.99 -11.95 -26.70
C ILE A 41 -15.26 -13.26 -25.94
N ARG A 42 -14.24 -14.12 -25.82
CA ARG A 42 -14.16 -14.97 -24.63
C ARG A 42 -13.44 -14.12 -23.58
N PRO A 43 -14.09 -13.68 -22.49
CA PRO A 43 -13.32 -13.21 -21.36
C PRO A 43 -12.40 -14.37 -20.95
N ALA A 44 -11.09 -14.15 -21.05
CA ALA A 44 -10.12 -14.99 -20.37
C ALA A 44 -10.55 -15.03 -18.90
N SER A 45 -10.88 -16.22 -18.41
CA SER A 45 -11.13 -16.51 -17.00
C SER A 45 -11.84 -15.37 -16.24
N SER A 46 -13.15 -15.20 -16.44
CA SER A 46 -13.92 -14.57 -15.38
C SER A 46 -13.85 -15.49 -14.17
N ILE A 47 -12.90 -15.24 -13.27
CA ILE A 47 -13.07 -15.67 -11.89
C ILE A 47 -14.36 -14.97 -11.47
N VAL A 48 -15.44 -15.74 -11.39
CA VAL A 48 -16.67 -15.27 -10.76
C VAL A 48 -16.31 -15.19 -9.29
N ILE A 49 -15.74 -14.05 -8.88
CA ILE A 49 -15.52 -13.74 -7.48
C ILE A 49 -16.93 -13.75 -6.88
N THR A 50 -17.19 -14.74 -6.03
CA THR A 50 -18.47 -14.83 -5.34
C THR A 50 -18.66 -13.57 -4.48
N GLU A 51 -19.91 -13.16 -4.22
CA GLU A 51 -20.16 -12.02 -3.31
C GLU A 51 -19.49 -12.22 -1.94
N GLU A 52 -19.26 -13.48 -1.54
CA GLU A 52 -18.53 -13.86 -0.33
C GLU A 52 -17.02 -13.62 -0.44
N GLU A 53 -16.39 -13.94 -1.57
CA GLU A 53 -14.96 -13.66 -1.83
C GLU A 53 -14.71 -12.16 -2.05
N ALA A 54 -15.65 -11.45 -2.67
CA ALA A 54 -15.61 -9.99 -2.80
C ALA A 54 -15.78 -9.30 -1.45
N ARG A 55 -16.61 -9.83 -0.54
CA ARG A 55 -16.73 -9.38 0.85
C ARG A 55 -15.44 -9.61 1.64
N LYS A 56 -14.81 -10.79 1.51
CA LYS A 56 -13.53 -11.10 2.17
C LYS A 56 -12.39 -10.17 1.74
N LEU A 57 -12.39 -9.71 0.49
CA LEU A 57 -11.41 -8.72 0.01
C LEU A 57 -11.69 -7.32 0.57
N ASN A 58 -12.96 -6.98 0.82
CA ASN A 58 -13.40 -5.69 1.36
C ASN A 58 -13.39 -5.64 2.90
N GLU A 59 -12.93 -6.70 3.57
CA GLU A 59 -12.86 -6.86 5.03
C GLU A 59 -11.46 -6.66 5.61
N LYS A 60 -10.48 -6.25 4.78
CA LYS A 60 -9.11 -6.04 5.24
C LYS A 60 -8.67 -4.58 5.16
N LEU A 61 -7.98 -4.12 6.19
CA LEU A 61 -7.41 -2.79 6.29
C LEU A 61 -5.89 -2.88 6.06
N PRO A 62 -5.33 -2.15 5.07
CA PRO A 62 -3.88 -2.02 4.94
C PRO A 62 -3.33 -1.21 6.12
N VAL A 63 -2.27 -1.73 6.74
CA VAL A 63 -1.54 -1.08 7.83
C VAL A 63 -0.05 -1.09 7.52
N THR A 64 0.62 -0.01 7.86
CA THR A 64 2.06 0.16 7.64
C THR A 64 2.83 -0.34 8.85
N LEU A 65 3.77 -1.26 8.64
CA LEU A 65 4.71 -1.74 9.64
C LEU A 65 6.13 -1.37 9.22
N TYR A 66 7.01 -1.11 10.18
CA TYR A 66 8.41 -0.77 9.91
C TYR A 66 9.34 -1.89 10.36
N PHE A 67 10.08 -2.47 9.42
CA PHE A 67 11.07 -3.51 9.67
C PHE A 67 12.48 -3.04 9.30
N SER A 68 13.51 -3.79 9.69
CA SER A 68 14.89 -3.43 9.39
C SER A 68 15.25 -3.78 7.97
N ASN A 69 16.07 -2.96 7.31
CA ASN A 69 16.82 -3.37 6.13
C ASN A 69 17.82 -4.49 6.45
N GLN A 70 18.44 -5.07 5.42
CA GLN A 70 19.44 -6.14 5.57
C GLN A 70 20.66 -5.70 6.39
N GLU A 71 21.03 -4.43 6.34
CA GLU A 71 22.20 -3.90 7.04
C GLU A 71 21.96 -3.62 8.53
N GLY A 72 20.70 -3.52 8.98
CA GLY A 72 20.40 -3.19 10.38
C GLY A 72 20.49 -1.71 10.70
N THR A 73 20.37 -0.83 9.71
CA THR A 73 20.67 0.61 9.82
C THR A 73 19.51 1.52 9.45
N ARG A 74 18.48 1.00 8.77
CA ARG A 74 17.31 1.76 8.32
C ARG A 74 16.04 0.95 8.52
N LEU A 75 14.94 1.68 8.65
CA LEU A 75 13.59 1.14 8.70
C LEU A 75 12.97 1.25 7.31
N ILE A 76 12.45 0.13 6.81
CA ILE A 76 11.71 0.04 5.55
C ILE A 76 10.27 -0.34 5.90
N ASN A 77 9.30 0.30 5.23
CA ASN A 77 7.91 0.00 5.48
C ASN A 77 7.43 -1.22 4.67
N GLU A 78 6.60 -2.03 5.32
CA GLU A 78 5.88 -3.16 4.73
C GLU A 78 4.39 -3.02 5.06
N ILE A 79 3.53 -3.09 4.04
CA ILE A 79 2.08 -3.04 4.23
C ILE A 79 1.57 -4.44 4.54
N HIS A 80 0.96 -4.61 5.72
CA HIS A 80 0.20 -5.80 6.09
C HIS A 80 -1.30 -5.53 5.98
N TYR A 81 -2.10 -6.58 5.81
CA TYR A 81 -3.57 -6.48 5.75
C TYR A 81 -4.19 -7.18 6.96
N ILE A 82 -4.77 -6.39 7.86
CA ILE A 82 -5.46 -6.88 9.07
C ILE A 82 -6.98 -6.88 8.89
N SER A 83 -7.72 -7.63 9.70
CA SER A 83 -9.19 -7.61 9.63
C SER A 83 -9.75 -6.23 10.03
N ILE A 84 -10.73 -5.72 9.27
CA ILE A 84 -11.48 -4.51 9.62
C ILE A 84 -12.21 -4.68 10.96
N GLU A 85 -12.62 -5.90 11.32
CA GLU A 85 -13.24 -6.18 12.61
C GLU A 85 -12.28 -5.91 13.77
N GLU A 86 -10.99 -6.23 13.60
CA GLU A 86 -9.94 -5.93 14.58
C GLU A 86 -9.64 -4.43 14.61
N ALA A 87 -9.60 -3.78 13.45
CA ALA A 87 -9.30 -2.35 13.35
C ALA A 87 -10.40 -1.44 13.92
N LYS A 88 -11.67 -1.86 13.88
CA LYS A 88 -12.81 -1.07 14.37
C LYS A 88 -12.98 -1.08 15.90
N GLN A 89 -12.17 -1.84 16.62
CA GLN A 89 -12.27 -1.96 18.08
C GLN A 89 -11.60 -0.81 18.85
N GLY A 90 -11.08 0.19 18.15
CA GLY A 90 -10.48 1.40 18.72
C GLY A 90 -8.95 1.40 18.67
N THR A 91 -8.37 2.56 18.95
CA THR A 91 -6.93 2.82 18.78
C THR A 91 -6.05 1.90 19.63
N GLU A 92 -6.42 1.64 20.89
CA GLU A 92 -5.67 0.73 21.78
C GLU A 92 -5.60 -0.71 21.25
N GLN A 93 -6.74 -1.21 20.75
CA GLN A 93 -6.80 -2.56 20.18
C GLN A 93 -6.02 -2.64 18.88
N LEU A 94 -6.18 -1.65 18.00
CA LEU A 94 -5.43 -1.58 16.74
C LEU A 94 -3.92 -1.50 17.02
N ALA A 95 -3.47 -0.65 17.93
CA ALA A 95 -2.06 -0.58 18.35
C ALA A 95 -1.56 -1.93 18.89
N SER A 96 -2.37 -2.63 19.68
CA SER A 96 -2.04 -3.97 20.16
C SER A 96 -1.87 -4.99 19.03
N VAL A 97 -2.69 -4.91 17.99
CA VAL A 97 -2.58 -5.75 16.80
C VAL A 97 -1.30 -5.42 16.04
N LEU A 98 -0.99 -4.13 15.82
CA LEU A 98 0.24 -3.72 15.12
C LEU A 98 1.51 -4.20 15.82
N VAL A 99 1.60 -4.11 17.16
CA VAL A 99 2.74 -4.66 17.90
C VAL A 99 2.84 -6.17 17.73
N LYS A 100 1.71 -6.89 17.72
CA LYS A 100 1.70 -8.34 17.46
C LYS A 100 2.14 -8.69 16.05
N GLU A 101 1.79 -7.89 15.06
CA GLU A 101 2.28 -8.05 13.69
C GLU A 101 3.80 -7.82 13.61
N LEU A 102 4.34 -6.81 14.29
CA LEU A 102 5.78 -6.62 14.39
C LEU A 102 6.50 -7.80 15.05
N ILE A 103 5.89 -8.40 16.08
CA ILE A 103 6.43 -9.60 16.75
C ILE A 103 6.45 -10.81 15.79
N LYS A 104 5.47 -10.93 14.88
CA LYS A 104 5.47 -12.00 13.85
C LYS A 104 6.62 -11.84 12.87
N GLY A 105 7.07 -10.60 12.64
CA GLY A 105 8.14 -10.27 11.71
C GLY A 105 7.64 -9.92 10.31
N PRO A 106 8.56 -9.53 9.41
CA PRO A 106 8.25 -9.19 8.03
C PRO A 106 7.80 -10.43 7.24
N SER A 107 6.95 -10.22 6.25
CA SER A 107 6.63 -11.26 5.25
C SER A 107 7.67 -11.29 4.13
N ASN A 108 8.33 -10.15 3.88
CA ASN A 108 9.37 -10.05 2.86
C ASN A 108 10.74 -10.54 3.37
N SER A 109 11.37 -11.47 2.64
CA SER A 109 12.71 -12.00 2.95
C SER A 109 13.84 -10.96 2.85
N GLU A 110 13.62 -9.88 2.10
CA GLU A 110 14.54 -8.74 1.99
C GLU A 110 14.51 -7.82 3.23
N LEU A 111 13.59 -8.06 4.17
CA LEU A 111 13.53 -7.36 5.45
C LEU A 111 13.93 -8.27 6.61
N LYS A 112 14.40 -7.65 7.70
CA LYS A 112 14.77 -8.35 8.93
C LYS A 112 13.80 -8.04 10.07
N PRO A 113 13.49 -9.03 10.92
CA PRO A 113 12.70 -8.80 12.12
C PRO A 113 13.44 -7.83 13.06
N THR A 114 12.68 -6.94 13.69
CA THR A 114 13.18 -5.91 14.60
C THR A 114 12.94 -6.26 16.06
N ILE A 115 11.96 -7.13 16.32
CA ILE A 115 11.61 -7.57 17.66
C ILE A 115 12.46 -8.80 18.03
N PRO A 116 13.16 -8.80 19.19
CA PRO A 116 13.95 -9.94 19.62
C PRO A 116 13.15 -11.22 19.79
N GLU A 117 13.77 -12.36 19.48
CA GLU A 117 13.14 -13.66 19.60
C GLU A 117 12.65 -13.92 21.03
N GLY A 118 11.44 -14.48 21.17
CA GLY A 118 10.82 -14.77 22.46
C GLY A 118 10.18 -13.57 23.16
N ALA A 119 10.36 -12.35 22.64
CA ALA A 119 9.63 -11.18 23.13
C ALA A 119 8.15 -11.27 22.78
N SER A 120 7.29 -10.87 23.71
CA SER A 120 5.85 -10.81 23.48
C SER A 120 5.22 -9.59 24.17
N LEU A 121 4.03 -9.21 23.69
CA LEU A 121 3.23 -8.17 24.31
C LEU A 121 2.56 -8.74 25.57
N ARG A 122 2.87 -8.18 26.74
CA ARG A 122 2.42 -8.69 28.05
C ARG A 122 0.97 -8.33 28.36
N SER A 123 0.52 -7.17 27.88
CA SER A 123 -0.85 -6.68 28.03
C SER A 123 -1.26 -5.85 26.82
N PRO A 124 -2.57 -5.69 26.55
CA PRO A 124 -3.03 -4.75 25.54
C PRO A 124 -2.37 -3.37 25.71
N VAL A 125 -2.00 -2.76 24.58
CA VAL A 125 -1.45 -1.41 24.53
C VAL A 125 -2.50 -0.45 25.06
N LYS A 126 -2.07 0.46 25.93
CA LYS A 126 -2.94 1.53 26.44
C LYS A 126 -2.58 2.85 25.79
N VAL A 127 -3.53 3.77 25.68
CA VAL A 127 -3.28 5.12 25.16
C VAL A 127 -3.67 6.14 26.23
N GLU A 128 -2.67 6.88 26.71
CA GLU A 128 -2.84 7.96 27.68
C GLU A 128 -2.55 9.30 26.99
N GLY A 129 -3.61 10.08 26.74
CA GLY A 129 -3.52 11.28 25.91
C GLY A 129 -3.17 10.91 24.47
N ARG A 130 -1.93 11.21 24.05
CA ARG A 130 -1.37 10.85 22.73
C ARG A 130 -0.13 9.96 22.85
N THR A 131 0.04 9.32 24.01
CA THR A 131 1.15 8.41 24.30
C THR A 131 0.65 6.98 24.36
N ALA A 132 1.19 6.10 23.54
CA ALA A 132 0.93 4.66 23.64
C ALA A 132 1.86 4.02 24.67
N ILE A 133 1.30 3.28 25.62
CA ILE A 133 2.04 2.54 26.65
C ILE A 133 2.12 1.07 26.22
N VAL A 134 3.31 0.64 25.83
CA VAL A 134 3.58 -0.72 25.33
C VAL A 134 4.33 -1.51 26.39
N ASP A 135 3.69 -2.56 26.91
CA ASP A 135 4.26 -3.42 27.95
C ASP A 135 4.73 -4.75 27.35
N MET A 136 6.04 -4.89 27.23
CA MET A 136 6.69 -6.06 26.65
C MET A 136 7.21 -7.00 27.73
N THR A 137 7.37 -8.28 27.39
CA THR A 137 8.09 -9.22 28.25
C THR A 137 9.59 -8.88 28.31
N LYS A 138 10.29 -9.40 29.32
CA LYS A 138 11.73 -9.13 29.54
C LYS A 138 12.62 -9.53 28.36
N GLU A 139 12.22 -10.52 27.55
CA GLU A 139 12.93 -10.99 26.38
C GLU A 139 13.16 -9.88 25.34
N PHE A 140 12.27 -8.87 25.30
CA PHE A 140 12.44 -7.69 24.46
C PHE A 140 13.77 -6.96 24.74
N VAL A 141 14.26 -7.00 25.97
CA VAL A 141 15.57 -6.46 26.34
C VAL A 141 16.61 -7.58 26.41
N ASP A 142 16.32 -8.65 27.15
CA ASP A 142 17.29 -9.70 27.49
C ASP A 142 17.87 -10.38 26.23
N ASN A 143 17.03 -10.65 25.22
CA ASN A 143 17.42 -11.39 24.02
C ASN A 143 17.92 -10.48 22.90
N HIS A 144 17.82 -9.15 23.05
CA HIS A 144 18.30 -8.22 22.04
C HIS A 144 19.83 -8.30 21.88
N GLN A 145 20.38 -8.25 20.66
CA GLN A 145 21.83 -8.39 20.44
C GLN A 145 22.68 -7.25 21.04
N GLY A 146 22.05 -6.10 21.30
CA GLY A 146 22.70 -4.88 21.76
C GLY A 146 23.40 -4.12 20.64
N GLY A 147 24.04 -3.01 21.01
CA GLY A 147 24.71 -2.12 20.05
C GLY A 147 23.79 -0.98 19.63
N LYS A 148 24.34 0.22 19.55
CA LYS A 148 23.58 1.46 19.42
C LYS A 148 22.58 1.42 18.26
N ASP A 149 23.05 1.15 17.05
CA ASP A 149 22.18 1.21 15.87
C ASP A 149 21.08 0.12 15.91
N ALA A 150 21.42 -1.09 16.38
CA ALA A 150 20.44 -2.16 16.52
C ALA A 150 19.36 -1.84 17.56
N GLU A 151 19.75 -1.27 18.72
CA GLU A 151 18.80 -0.82 19.74
C GLU A 151 17.88 0.27 19.18
N GLU A 152 18.44 1.21 18.43
CA GLU A 152 17.68 2.29 17.79
C GLU A 152 16.63 1.73 16.81
N ILE A 153 17.03 0.81 15.93
CA ILE A 153 16.14 0.18 14.96
C ILE A 153 15.02 -0.61 15.63
N THR A 154 15.31 -1.38 16.67
CA THR A 154 14.28 -2.11 17.43
C THR A 154 13.27 -1.19 18.08
N ILE A 155 13.73 -0.11 18.73
CA ILE A 155 12.85 0.84 19.41
C ILE A 155 11.99 1.57 18.38
N PHE A 156 12.61 2.18 17.37
CA PHE A 156 11.89 3.01 16.41
C PHE A 156 11.06 2.23 15.40
N SER A 157 11.30 0.93 15.21
CA SER A 157 10.37 0.04 14.49
C SER A 157 8.98 0.07 15.13
N VAL A 158 8.89 -0.08 16.46
CA VAL A 158 7.61 -0.02 17.19
C VAL A 158 7.07 1.41 17.21
N VAL A 159 7.92 2.40 17.49
CA VAL A 159 7.51 3.81 17.58
C VAL A 159 6.93 4.31 16.25
N ASN A 160 7.65 4.12 15.14
CA ASN A 160 7.21 4.59 13.83
C ASN A 160 5.95 3.86 13.39
N THR A 161 5.85 2.55 13.64
CA THR A 161 4.63 1.78 13.35
C THR A 161 3.42 2.31 14.10
N LEU A 162 3.53 2.54 15.42
CA LEU A 162 2.40 3.00 16.22
C LEU A 162 2.01 4.45 15.95
N THR A 163 2.98 5.30 15.56
CA THR A 163 2.73 6.70 15.22
C THR A 163 2.13 6.91 13.82
N GLU A 164 1.95 5.84 13.03
CA GLU A 164 1.05 5.86 11.86
C GLU A 164 -0.42 6.07 12.29
N LEU A 165 -0.76 5.67 13.52
CA LEU A 165 -2.08 5.92 14.09
C LEU A 165 -2.16 7.39 14.52
N LYS A 166 -3.06 8.16 13.88
CA LYS A 166 -3.21 9.62 14.08
C LYS A 166 -3.44 10.04 15.55
N ASP A 167 -3.91 9.13 16.39
CA ASP A 167 -4.17 9.37 17.81
C ASP A 167 -2.92 9.19 18.69
N ILE A 168 -1.81 8.69 18.14
CA ILE A 168 -0.57 8.39 18.85
C ILE A 168 0.56 9.26 18.28
N GLU A 169 1.19 10.06 19.14
CA GLU A 169 2.36 10.89 18.80
C GLU A 169 3.66 10.33 19.39
N THR A 170 3.56 9.64 20.52
CA THR A 170 4.71 9.09 21.21
C THR A 170 4.42 7.70 21.77
N VAL A 171 5.47 6.92 21.99
CA VAL A 171 5.39 5.58 22.57
C VAL A 171 6.28 5.49 23.80
N LYS A 172 5.74 4.98 24.90
CA LYS A 172 6.49 4.68 26.11
C LYS A 172 6.48 3.18 26.34
N PHE A 173 7.63 2.64 26.72
CA PHE A 173 7.79 1.21 26.94
C PHE A 173 7.81 0.88 28.44
N LEU A 174 7.22 -0.27 28.76
CA LEU A 174 7.34 -0.95 30.04
C LEU A 174 7.89 -2.36 29.77
N ILE A 175 8.72 -2.86 30.67
CA ILE A 175 9.24 -4.22 30.64
C ILE A 175 8.74 -4.94 31.88
N ASN A 176 7.89 -5.95 31.69
CA ASN A 176 7.18 -6.64 32.77
C ASN A 176 6.45 -5.67 33.72
N GLY A 177 5.78 -4.66 33.15
CA GLY A 177 5.02 -3.65 33.90
C GLY A 177 5.86 -2.63 34.65
N LYS A 178 7.18 -2.56 34.39
CA LYS A 178 8.08 -1.62 35.04
C LYS A 178 8.85 -0.80 34.00
N GLU A 179 9.04 0.47 34.30
CA GLU A 179 9.97 1.31 33.54
C GLU A 179 11.40 0.79 33.71
N GLN A 180 12.20 0.92 32.65
CA GLN A 180 13.63 0.66 32.68
C GLN A 180 14.36 1.96 32.36
N LYS A 181 15.46 2.24 33.05
CA LYS A 181 16.24 3.47 32.78
C LYS A 181 16.93 3.42 31.42
N GLU A 182 17.39 2.24 31.05
CA GLU A 182 18.16 2.00 29.85
C GLU A 182 17.68 0.71 29.18
N PHE A 183 17.88 0.61 27.87
CA PHE A 183 17.54 -0.58 27.11
C PHE A 183 18.66 -1.63 27.24
N LYS A 184 19.77 -1.51 26.49
CA LYS A 184 21.00 -2.31 26.70
C LYS A 184 22.25 -1.44 26.93
N GLY A 185 22.04 -0.27 27.54
CA GLY A 185 23.12 0.63 27.96
C GLY A 185 23.48 1.72 26.95
N ASN A 186 22.90 1.71 25.74
CA ASN A 186 23.14 2.75 24.73
C ASN A 186 21.99 3.76 24.62
N PHE A 187 20.78 3.39 25.07
CA PHE A 187 19.59 4.22 24.99
C PHE A 187 18.92 4.40 26.34
N ARG A 188 18.57 5.65 26.65
CA ARG A 188 17.63 5.94 27.73
C ARG A 188 16.26 5.40 27.34
N PHE A 189 15.65 4.65 28.25
CA PHE A 189 14.42 3.90 28.01
C PHE A 189 13.29 4.26 28.98
N ASP A 190 13.49 5.33 29.76
CA ASP A 190 12.55 5.84 30.76
C ASP A 190 11.63 6.96 30.24
N ASN A 191 11.84 7.40 28.99
CA ASN A 191 11.07 8.47 28.35
C ASN A 191 10.10 7.94 27.29
N ALA A 192 9.14 8.78 26.91
CA ALA A 192 8.34 8.55 25.71
C ALA A 192 9.15 8.93 24.47
N PHE A 193 9.05 8.10 23.42
CA PHE A 193 9.75 8.26 22.16
C PHE A 193 8.80 8.84 21.10
N PRO A 194 9.12 10.00 20.51
CA PRO A 194 8.40 10.50 19.34
C PRO A 194 8.84 9.76 18.08
N ARG A 195 8.04 9.85 17.02
CA ARG A 195 8.39 9.35 15.70
C ARG A 195 9.76 9.86 15.23
N ASN A 196 10.54 8.99 14.58
CA ASN A 196 11.83 9.34 13.99
C ASN A 196 11.85 9.03 12.48
N GLU A 197 11.58 10.06 11.68
CA GLU A 197 11.58 9.99 10.22
C GLU A 197 12.96 9.75 9.60
N ALA A 198 14.05 10.15 10.29
CA ALA A 198 15.40 10.06 9.75
C ALA A 198 15.90 8.61 9.59
N LEU A 199 15.25 7.67 10.30
CA LEU A 199 15.56 6.24 10.19
C LEU A 199 14.81 5.57 9.04
N ILE A 200 13.77 6.21 8.49
CA ILE A 200 12.94 5.61 7.45
C ILE A 200 13.63 5.78 6.09
N ASP A 201 13.87 4.67 5.40
CA ASP A 201 14.25 4.71 3.99
C ASP A 201 12.99 4.87 3.14
N ARG A 202 12.84 6.05 2.52
CA ARG A 202 11.65 6.39 1.71
C ARG A 202 11.74 5.87 0.26
N LYS A 203 12.89 5.37 -0.18
CA LYS A 203 13.06 4.92 -1.56
C LYS A 203 12.52 3.50 -1.81
N VAL A 204 12.26 2.76 -0.73
CA VAL A 204 11.87 1.35 -0.79
C VAL A 204 10.63 1.14 0.07
N SER A 205 9.58 0.56 -0.51
CA SER A 205 8.36 0.18 0.19
C SER A 205 7.86 -1.17 -0.34
N TYR A 206 7.43 -2.05 0.57
CA TYR A 206 6.92 -3.38 0.24
C TYR A 206 5.43 -3.52 0.59
N THR A 207 4.69 -4.31 -0.19
CA THR A 207 3.29 -4.65 0.09
C THR A 207 3.14 -6.16 0.19
N SER A 208 2.56 -6.64 1.29
CA SER A 208 2.35 -8.06 1.55
C SER A 208 0.88 -8.40 1.35
N MET A 209 0.54 -8.92 0.17
CA MET A 209 -0.83 -9.30 -0.15
C MET A 209 -1.25 -10.60 0.55
N PRO A 210 -2.50 -10.70 1.03
CA PRO A 210 -2.98 -11.94 1.62
C PRO A 210 -3.28 -12.99 0.54
N GLY A 211 -2.37 -13.94 0.35
CA GLY A 211 -2.63 -15.16 -0.43
C GLY A 211 -1.53 -15.60 -1.38
N ASP A 212 -0.61 -14.70 -1.74
CA ASP A 212 0.48 -15.01 -2.68
C ASP A 212 1.83 -14.82 -1.99
N GLY A 213 2.70 -15.83 -2.10
CA GLY A 213 4.03 -15.86 -1.47
C GLY A 213 5.08 -14.96 -2.14
N ASP A 214 4.68 -14.09 -3.08
CA ASP A 214 5.57 -13.18 -3.79
C ASP A 214 5.24 -11.72 -3.44
N SER A 215 6.21 -11.02 -2.83
CA SER A 215 6.12 -9.59 -2.51
C SER A 215 6.37 -8.72 -3.75
N VAL A 216 5.58 -7.67 -3.93
CA VAL A 216 5.81 -6.67 -4.99
C VAL A 216 6.55 -5.47 -4.41
N THR A 217 7.72 -5.16 -4.98
CA THR A 217 8.50 -3.95 -4.68
C THR A 217 7.93 -2.77 -5.46
N MET A 218 7.52 -1.71 -4.77
CA MET A 218 7.24 -0.41 -5.40
C MET A 218 8.52 0.43 -5.27
N GLN A 219 9.31 0.53 -6.34
CA GLN A 219 10.41 1.49 -6.42
C GLN A 219 9.83 2.82 -6.87
N ASP A 220 9.97 3.86 -6.04
CA ASP A 220 9.62 5.21 -6.43
C ASP A 220 10.75 5.76 -7.32
N GLU A 221 10.62 5.57 -8.65
CA GLU A 221 11.65 5.98 -9.63
C GLU A 221 11.75 7.51 -9.83
N ASN A 222 11.13 8.34 -8.98
CA ASN A 222 11.12 9.79 -9.20
C ASN A 222 11.47 10.62 -7.96
N ALA A 223 12.65 10.38 -7.39
CA ALA A 223 13.33 11.36 -6.55
C ALA A 223 14.48 12.01 -7.34
N GLU A 224 14.15 13.03 -8.14
CA GLU A 224 15.13 13.92 -8.77
C GLU A 224 16.06 14.53 -7.71
N GLU A 225 17.36 14.44 -7.99
CA GLU A 225 18.44 15.04 -7.23
C GLU A 225 18.29 16.57 -7.20
N ALA A 226 17.95 17.14 -6.06
CA ALA A 226 18.24 18.54 -5.78
C ALA A 226 19.66 18.62 -5.20
N SER A 227 20.64 18.78 -6.09
CA SER A 227 22.01 19.21 -5.74
C SER A 227 21.94 20.60 -5.11
N VAL A 228 22.29 20.70 -3.82
CA VAL A 228 22.61 21.99 -3.18
C VAL A 228 24.08 22.26 -3.47
N ASP A 229 24.36 23.03 -4.52
CA ASP A 229 25.66 23.68 -4.70
C ASP A 229 25.80 24.77 -3.62
N GLU A 230 26.64 24.52 -2.62
CA GLU A 230 27.17 25.56 -1.74
C GLU A 230 28.13 26.44 -2.54
N ILE A 231 27.64 27.59 -3.01
CA ILE A 231 28.48 28.72 -3.42
C ILE A 231 28.95 29.42 -2.14
N TYR A 232 30.21 29.20 -1.75
CA TYR A 232 30.90 30.10 -0.83
C TYR A 232 31.28 31.37 -1.59
N ASP A 233 30.51 32.44 -1.38
CA ASP A 233 30.97 33.80 -1.63
C ASP A 233 32.02 34.14 -0.55
N ASP A 234 33.29 34.07 -0.96
CA ASP A 234 34.43 34.62 -0.22
C ASP A 234 34.51 36.11 -0.55
N ASP A 235 33.85 36.94 0.27
CA ASP A 235 34.00 38.40 0.23
C ASP A 235 35.42 38.77 0.69
N ILE A 236 36.30 38.90 -0.29
CA ILE A 236 37.55 39.65 -0.19
C ILE A 236 37.21 41.14 -0.28
N LEU A 237 37.43 41.89 0.81
CA LEU A 237 37.89 43.29 0.75
C LEU A 237 38.77 43.59 1.97
N GLU A 238 40.08 43.33 1.83
CA GLU A 238 41.12 44.13 2.47
C GLU A 238 41.64 45.15 1.44
N ASP A 239 41.92 46.35 1.96
CA ASP A 239 42.56 47.57 1.40
C ASP A 239 41.64 48.75 1.02
#